data_AF-A0A2N9NFV4-F1
#
_entry.id   AF-A0A2N9NFV4-F1
#
_cell.length_a   1.000
_cell.length_b   1.000
_cell.length_c   1.000
_cell.angle_alpha   90.00
_cell.angle_beta   90.00
_cell.angle_gamma   90.00
#
_symmetry.space_group_name_H-M   'P 1'
#
loop_
_entity.id
_entity.type
_entity.pdbx_description
1 polymer ?
#
loop_
_entity_poly.entity_id
_entity_poly.type
_entity_poly.pdbx_seq_one_letter_code
_entity_poly.pdbx_strand_id
1 'polypeptide(L)'
;MKNILEEAQKKLIAKDQLERFSRYLDVQNDLLATGKSLVFAPKLEAVHAQYIRLVRHAEGLWEDATVLFLRERFATALALSITCLEEVGKISVARFELALHCAAAQILESLPKTSAASRRGNPFYSHAQKLLLAAGAGALVNSRLDRILGMPAVIAFLDDVESGKIEPLRQSCLYSDAENGQLHLPSERIQRDQARFYAVLSGEVLAEVAGFEPAEWERLIARVQEFEKQIGHAYE
;
A
#
# COMPACT_ATOMS: atom_id res chain seq x y z
N MET A 1 7.59 -11.56 -30.12
CA MET A 1 6.51 -12.18 -29.31
C MET A 1 7.02 -13.23 -28.33
N LYS A 2 7.74 -14.29 -28.75
CA LYS A 2 8.32 -15.30 -27.81
C LYS A 2 9.18 -14.70 -26.69
N ASN A 3 10.06 -13.76 -27.02
CA ASN A 3 10.97 -13.14 -26.05
C ASN A 3 10.23 -12.31 -24.97
N ILE A 4 9.11 -11.67 -25.32
CA ILE A 4 8.29 -10.87 -24.38
C ILE A 4 7.55 -11.79 -23.40
N LEU A 5 7.00 -12.90 -23.90
CA LEU A 5 6.32 -13.90 -23.07
C LEU A 5 7.29 -14.59 -22.11
N GLU A 6 8.49 -14.95 -22.57
CA GLU A 6 9.52 -15.54 -21.72
C GLU A 6 10.01 -14.57 -20.63
N GLU A 7 10.17 -13.28 -20.95
CA GLU A 7 10.57 -12.27 -19.98
C GLU A 7 9.45 -11.96 -18.96
N ALA A 8 8.20 -11.89 -19.41
CA ALA A 8 7.04 -11.77 -18.53
C ALA A 8 6.93 -12.97 -17.58
N GLN A 9 7.11 -14.18 -18.11
CA GLN A 9 7.05 -15.41 -17.32
C GLN A 9 8.19 -15.49 -16.28
N LYS A 10 9.40 -15.02 -16.63
CA LYS A 10 10.50 -14.89 -15.66
C LYS A 10 10.19 -13.91 -14.55
N LYS A 11 9.58 -12.76 -14.85
CA LYS A 11 9.17 -11.76 -13.84
C LYS A 11 8.07 -12.30 -12.92
N LEU A 12 7.08 -12.98 -13.49
CA LEU A 12 6.00 -13.67 -12.76
C LEU A 12 6.57 -14.68 -11.76
N ILE A 13 7.50 -15.54 -12.21
CA ILE A 13 8.15 -16.55 -11.36
C ILE A 13 9.04 -15.89 -10.30
N ALA A 14 9.84 -14.90 -10.67
CA ALA A 14 10.77 -14.24 -9.75
C ALA A 14 10.06 -13.55 -8.57
N LYS A 15 8.85 -13.05 -8.79
CA LYS A 15 8.02 -12.43 -7.75
C LYS A 15 7.14 -13.43 -7.00
N ASP A 16 7.14 -14.69 -7.39
CA ASP A 16 6.19 -15.71 -6.94
C ASP A 16 4.74 -15.22 -7.00
N GLN A 17 4.39 -14.56 -8.12
CA GLN A 17 3.14 -13.82 -8.23
C GLN A 17 1.91 -14.73 -8.04
N LEU A 18 1.96 -15.99 -8.45
CA LEU A 18 0.81 -16.89 -8.35
C LEU A 18 0.46 -17.22 -6.89
N GLU A 19 1.44 -17.64 -6.09
CA GLU A 19 1.21 -17.96 -4.68
C GLU A 19 0.78 -16.71 -3.90
N ARG A 20 1.50 -15.61 -4.08
CA ARG A 20 1.22 -14.35 -3.38
C ARG A 20 -0.12 -13.75 -3.75
N PHE A 21 -0.49 -13.80 -5.03
CA PHE A 21 -1.79 -13.34 -5.50
C PHE A 21 -2.92 -14.22 -4.97
N SER A 22 -2.72 -15.55 -4.88
CA SER A 22 -3.70 -16.44 -4.23
C SER A 22 -3.94 -16.04 -2.78
N ARG A 23 -2.87 -15.83 -2.00
CA ARG A 23 -2.98 -15.41 -0.60
C ARG A 23 -3.65 -14.04 -0.45
N TYR A 24 -3.36 -13.10 -1.35
CA TYR A 24 -4.04 -11.81 -1.41
C TYR A 24 -5.55 -11.98 -1.61
N LEU A 25 -5.96 -12.81 -2.58
CA LEU A 25 -7.36 -13.10 -2.84
C LEU A 25 -8.05 -13.80 -1.66
N ASP A 26 -7.37 -14.71 -0.98
CA ASP A 26 -7.91 -15.39 0.20
C ASP A 26 -8.25 -14.38 1.32
N VAL A 27 -7.33 -13.46 1.63
CA VAL A 27 -7.58 -12.41 2.64
C VAL A 27 -8.70 -11.47 2.21
N GLN A 28 -8.78 -11.14 0.92
CA GLN A 28 -9.84 -10.27 0.39
C GLN A 28 -11.22 -10.97 0.44
N ASN A 29 -11.28 -12.25 0.11
CA ASN A 29 -12.49 -13.06 0.18
C ASN A 29 -12.97 -13.25 1.63
N ASP A 30 -12.06 -13.47 2.57
CA ASP A 30 -12.38 -13.57 4.00
C ASP A 30 -13.02 -12.29 4.54
N LEU A 31 -12.53 -11.12 4.11
CA LEU A 31 -13.10 -9.83 4.49
C LEU A 31 -14.53 -9.68 3.96
N LEU A 32 -14.78 -10.06 2.71
CA LEU A 32 -16.12 -10.04 2.13
C LEU A 32 -17.06 -11.02 2.82
N ALA A 33 -16.62 -12.26 3.05
CA ALA A 33 -17.41 -13.30 3.68
C ALA A 33 -17.82 -12.93 5.11
N THR A 34 -16.94 -12.24 5.83
CA THR A 34 -17.23 -11.76 7.19
C THR A 34 -18.06 -10.48 7.24
N GLY A 35 -18.25 -9.79 6.11
CA GLY A 35 -19.00 -8.54 6.01
C GLY A 35 -18.43 -7.40 6.88
N LYS A 36 -17.13 -7.47 7.22
CA LYS A 36 -16.46 -6.49 8.08
C LYS A 36 -15.89 -5.37 7.21
N SER A 37 -16.56 -4.22 7.18
CA SER A 37 -16.09 -3.07 6.41
C SER A 37 -15.63 -1.91 7.30
N LEU A 38 -14.66 -1.16 6.80
CA LEU A 38 -14.26 0.15 7.33
C LEU A 38 -15.17 1.28 6.81
N VAL A 39 -15.77 1.11 5.64
CA VAL A 39 -16.67 2.09 5.01
C VAL A 39 -18.09 1.54 5.03
N PHE A 40 -18.95 2.09 5.88
CA PHE A 40 -20.30 1.59 6.03
C PHE A 40 -21.30 2.73 6.19
N ALA A 41 -22.38 2.69 5.41
CA ALA A 41 -23.50 3.61 5.53
C ALA A 41 -24.75 3.00 4.87
N PRO A 42 -25.96 3.43 5.25
CA PRO A 42 -27.21 2.95 4.62
C PRO A 42 -27.36 3.35 3.14
N LYS A 43 -26.65 4.39 2.70
CA LYS A 43 -26.72 4.93 1.33
C LYS A 43 -25.35 4.86 0.67
N LEU A 44 -25.32 4.45 -0.60
CA LEU A 44 -24.10 4.28 -1.38
C LEU A 44 -23.28 5.56 -1.47
N GLU A 45 -23.94 6.72 -1.60
CA GLU A 45 -23.27 8.02 -1.67
C GLU A 45 -22.49 8.33 -0.38
N ALA A 46 -23.02 7.91 0.77
CA ALA A 46 -22.36 8.07 2.06
C ALA A 46 -21.19 7.10 2.24
N VAL A 47 -21.29 5.87 1.69
CA VAL A 47 -20.16 4.92 1.63
C VAL A 47 -19.05 5.49 0.76
N HIS A 48 -19.39 6.00 -0.43
CA HIS A 48 -18.45 6.66 -1.33
C HIS A 48 -17.77 7.85 -0.66
N ALA A 49 -18.50 8.70 0.05
CA ALA A 49 -17.92 9.83 0.79
C ALA A 49 -16.93 9.38 1.88
N GLN A 50 -17.20 8.27 2.59
CA GLN A 50 -16.25 7.69 3.55
C GLN A 50 -15.00 7.13 2.86
N TYR A 51 -15.16 6.48 1.71
CA TYR A 51 -14.05 6.00 0.88
C TYR A 51 -13.14 7.16 0.46
N ILE A 52 -13.70 8.27 -0.04
CA ILE A 52 -12.91 9.45 -0.43
C ILE A 52 -12.15 10.03 0.79
N ARG A 53 -12.76 10.05 1.98
CA ARG A 53 -12.05 10.49 3.20
C ARG A 53 -10.86 9.60 3.55
N LEU A 54 -10.99 8.28 3.36
CA LEU A 54 -9.90 7.33 3.58
C LEU A 54 -8.76 7.56 2.58
N VAL A 55 -9.08 7.79 1.30
CA VAL A 55 -8.10 8.14 0.26
C VAL A 55 -7.36 9.43 0.62
N ARG A 56 -8.08 10.50 0.98
CA ARG A 56 -7.47 11.77 1.37
C ARG A 56 -6.57 11.65 2.60
N HIS A 57 -6.89 10.75 3.53
CA HIS A 57 -6.01 10.49 4.66
C HIS A 57 -4.68 9.85 4.23
N ALA A 58 -4.71 8.85 3.34
CA ALA A 58 -3.50 8.24 2.82
C ALA A 58 -2.67 9.22 1.97
N GLU A 59 -3.31 10.07 1.16
CA GLU A 59 -2.64 11.16 0.46
C GLU A 59 -1.92 12.11 1.43
N GLY A 60 -2.57 12.52 2.52
CA GLY A 60 -1.95 13.38 3.54
C GLY A 60 -0.76 12.72 4.23
N LEU A 61 -0.84 11.42 4.54
CA LEU A 61 0.30 10.67 5.11
C LEU A 61 1.50 10.64 4.16
N TRP A 62 1.24 10.44 2.86
CA TRP A 62 2.30 10.46 1.85
C TRP A 62 2.88 11.86 1.68
N GLU A 63 2.05 12.90 1.65
CA GLU A 63 2.48 14.31 1.62
C GLU A 63 3.42 14.63 2.79
N ASP A 64 3.00 14.31 4.01
CA ASP A 64 3.80 14.53 5.21
C ASP A 64 5.13 13.75 5.15
N ALA A 65 5.10 12.51 4.63
CA ALA A 65 6.30 11.72 4.42
C ALA A 65 7.29 12.39 3.47
N THR A 66 6.82 12.93 2.34
CA THR A 66 7.68 13.62 1.36
C THR A 66 8.28 14.91 1.93
N VAL A 67 7.48 15.71 2.66
CA VAL A 67 7.96 16.93 3.34
C VAL A 67 9.06 16.58 4.34
N LEU A 68 8.85 15.56 5.17
CA LEU A 68 9.85 15.12 6.14
C LEU A 68 11.11 14.57 5.47
N PHE A 69 10.97 13.85 4.35
CA PHE A 69 12.11 13.37 3.57
C PHE A 69 12.98 14.52 3.06
N LEU A 70 12.36 15.56 2.49
CA LEU A 70 13.05 16.77 2.00
C LEU A 70 13.71 17.59 3.11
N ARG A 71 13.27 17.40 4.37
CA ARG A 71 13.87 17.98 5.57
C ARG A 71 14.86 17.04 6.25
N GLU A 72 15.31 16.00 5.56
CA GLU A 72 16.28 15.00 6.03
C GLU A 72 15.82 14.25 7.29
N ARG A 73 14.50 14.20 7.53
CA ARG A 73 13.88 13.42 8.61
C ARG A 73 13.52 12.03 8.11
N PHE A 74 14.55 11.28 7.68
CA PHE A 74 14.39 10.00 6.97
C PHE A 74 13.63 8.93 7.77
N ALA A 75 13.92 8.78 9.06
CA ALA A 75 13.22 7.81 9.91
C ALA A 75 11.71 8.08 9.94
N THR A 76 11.31 9.32 10.23
CA THR A 76 9.88 9.69 10.29
C THR A 76 9.22 9.63 8.91
N ALA A 77 9.91 10.03 7.85
CA ALA A 77 9.41 9.87 6.48
C ALA A 77 9.14 8.40 6.13
N LEU A 78 10.04 7.49 6.50
CA LEU A 78 9.85 6.05 6.31
C LEU A 78 8.65 5.54 7.11
N ALA A 79 8.54 5.91 8.40
CA ALA A 79 7.41 5.51 9.24
C ALA A 79 6.05 5.92 8.65
N LEU A 80 5.94 7.16 8.16
CA LEU A 80 4.72 7.66 7.49
C LEU A 80 4.49 6.97 6.15
N SER A 81 5.54 6.65 5.39
CA SER A 81 5.42 5.89 4.14
C SER A 81 4.85 4.49 4.37
N ILE A 82 5.32 3.78 5.41
CA ILE A 82 4.73 2.48 5.81
C ILE A 82 3.28 2.66 6.25
N THR A 83 3.00 3.70 7.05
CA THR A 83 1.63 3.98 7.51
C THR A 83 0.71 4.27 6.32
N CYS A 84 1.18 5.00 5.31
CA CYS A 84 0.47 5.22 4.06
C CYS A 84 0.18 3.88 3.35
N LEU A 85 1.16 2.98 3.20
CA LEU A 85 0.93 1.65 2.62
C LEU A 85 -0.13 0.86 3.38
N GLU A 86 -0.13 0.92 4.71
CA GLU A 86 -1.15 0.26 5.53
C GLU A 86 -2.56 0.82 5.28
N GLU A 87 -2.69 2.14 5.13
CA GLU A 87 -3.97 2.78 4.77
C GLU A 87 -4.37 2.42 3.33
N VAL A 88 -3.43 2.34 2.40
CA VAL A 88 -3.69 1.87 1.02
C VAL A 88 -4.22 0.44 1.00
N GLY A 89 -3.74 -0.43 1.88
CA GLY A 89 -4.29 -1.78 2.05
C GLY A 89 -5.76 -1.77 2.45
N LYS A 90 -6.19 -0.82 3.28
CA LYS A 90 -7.61 -0.63 3.63
C LYS A 90 -8.41 -0.05 2.46
N ILE A 91 -7.83 0.89 1.73
CA ILE A 91 -8.43 1.50 0.54
C ILE A 91 -8.73 0.44 -0.53
N SER A 92 -7.82 -0.52 -0.75
CA SER A 92 -8.02 -1.54 -1.78
C SER A 92 -9.25 -2.42 -1.49
N VAL A 93 -9.46 -2.79 -0.23
CA VAL A 93 -10.64 -3.56 0.19
C VAL A 93 -11.90 -2.71 0.08
N ALA A 94 -11.89 -1.48 0.62
CA ALA A 94 -13.02 -0.57 0.54
C ALA A 94 -13.45 -0.28 -0.90
N ARG A 95 -12.48 -0.16 -1.82
CA ARG A 95 -12.72 -0.01 -3.27
C ARG A 95 -13.41 -1.24 -3.84
N PHE A 96 -12.95 -2.43 -3.48
CA PHE A 96 -13.54 -3.67 -3.97
C PHE A 96 -14.97 -3.86 -3.46
N GLU A 97 -15.23 -3.58 -2.18
CA GLU A 97 -16.57 -3.57 -1.60
C GLU A 97 -17.49 -2.60 -2.34
N LEU A 98 -17.02 -1.37 -2.60
CA LEU A 98 -17.80 -0.37 -3.34
C LEU A 98 -18.14 -0.85 -4.76
N ALA A 99 -17.19 -1.46 -5.46
CA ALA A 99 -17.41 -2.00 -6.80
C ALA A 99 -18.48 -3.11 -6.79
N LEU A 100 -18.46 -3.99 -5.79
CA LEU A 100 -19.49 -5.01 -5.61
C LEU A 100 -20.86 -4.39 -5.31
N HIS A 101 -20.93 -3.38 -4.43
CA HIS A 101 -22.17 -2.65 -4.15
C HIS A 101 -22.77 -2.00 -5.40
N CYS A 102 -21.93 -1.37 -6.23
CA CYS A 102 -22.36 -0.82 -7.52
C CYS A 102 -22.87 -1.91 -8.47
N ALA A 103 -22.18 -3.05 -8.56
CA ALA A 103 -22.59 -4.15 -9.42
C ALA A 103 -23.90 -4.81 -8.95
N ALA A 104 -24.04 -5.10 -7.66
CA ALA A 104 -25.24 -5.71 -7.11
C ALA A 104 -26.49 -4.81 -7.25
N ALA A 105 -26.32 -3.49 -7.11
CA ALA A 105 -27.38 -2.53 -7.37
C ALA A 105 -27.92 -2.61 -8.82
N GLN A 106 -27.10 -3.06 -9.77
CA GLN A 106 -27.51 -3.27 -11.16
C GLN A 106 -28.19 -4.63 -11.40
N ILE A 107 -27.93 -5.63 -10.56
CA ILE A 107 -28.35 -7.03 -10.77
C ILE A 107 -29.55 -7.41 -9.86
N LEU A 108 -30.09 -6.48 -9.05
CA LEU A 108 -31.20 -6.71 -8.09
C LEU A 108 -30.93 -7.83 -7.08
N GLU A 109 -29.66 -8.17 -6.84
CA GLU A 109 -29.26 -9.22 -5.91
C GLU A 109 -28.83 -8.60 -4.57
N SER A 110 -29.24 -9.19 -3.45
CA SER A 110 -28.86 -8.68 -2.14
C SER A 110 -27.43 -9.10 -1.81
N LEU A 111 -26.53 -8.13 -1.66
CA LEU A 111 -25.20 -8.40 -1.11
C LEU A 111 -25.27 -8.84 0.35
N PRO A 112 -24.21 -9.53 0.84
CA PRO A 112 -23.99 -9.70 2.27
C PRO A 112 -24.07 -8.34 2.97
N LYS A 113 -24.81 -8.27 4.08
CA LYS A 113 -24.93 -7.03 4.85
C LYS A 113 -23.56 -6.67 5.43
N THR A 114 -22.99 -5.55 4.98
CA THR A 114 -21.80 -4.97 5.60
C THR A 114 -22.15 -4.46 6.99
N SER A 115 -21.30 -4.78 7.95
CA SER A 115 -21.39 -4.33 9.33
C SER A 115 -20.09 -3.65 9.75
N ALA A 116 -20.18 -2.81 10.78
CA ALA A 116 -19.00 -2.20 11.37
C ALA A 116 -18.02 -3.29 11.81
N ALA A 117 -16.80 -3.21 11.29
CA ALA A 117 -15.70 -4.12 11.58
C ALA A 117 -15.43 -4.30 13.09
N SER A 118 -15.67 -5.52 13.63
CA SER A 118 -15.14 -5.88 14.95
C SER A 118 -13.61 -6.00 14.91
N ARG A 119 -12.91 -5.61 15.98
CA ARG A 119 -11.43 -5.56 16.00
C ARG A 119 -10.76 -6.94 15.99
N ARG A 120 -11.37 -7.94 16.61
CA ARG A 120 -10.76 -9.27 16.78
C ARG A 120 -10.78 -10.05 15.46
N GLY A 121 -9.60 -10.51 15.03
CA GLY A 121 -9.44 -11.32 13.80
C GLY A 121 -9.90 -10.60 12.53
N ASN A 122 -9.74 -9.27 12.49
CA ASN A 122 -10.06 -8.48 11.31
C ASN A 122 -8.75 -7.98 10.66
N PRO A 123 -8.52 -8.30 9.37
CA PRO A 123 -7.36 -7.84 8.62
C PRO A 123 -7.06 -6.35 8.68
N PHE A 124 -8.07 -5.48 8.84
CA PHE A 124 -7.86 -4.04 9.00
C PHE A 124 -7.09 -3.64 10.27
N TYR A 125 -6.94 -4.55 11.22
CA TYR A 125 -6.22 -4.32 12.48
C TYR A 125 -4.92 -5.14 12.58
N SER A 126 -4.54 -5.85 11.51
CA SER A 126 -3.25 -6.56 11.39
C SER A 126 -2.32 -5.78 10.46
N HIS A 127 -1.15 -5.37 10.97
CA HIS A 127 -0.14 -4.66 10.17
C HIS A 127 0.29 -5.48 8.94
N ALA A 128 0.62 -6.75 9.16
CA ALA A 128 1.01 -7.66 8.09
C ALA A 128 -0.07 -7.83 7.02
N GLN A 129 -1.34 -8.00 7.42
CA GLN A 129 -2.42 -8.20 6.45
C GLN A 129 -2.74 -6.92 5.65
N LYS A 130 -2.68 -5.73 6.26
CA LYS A 130 -2.82 -4.47 5.52
C LYS A 130 -1.73 -4.30 4.47
N LEU A 131 -0.49 -4.61 4.83
CA LEU A 131 0.64 -4.52 3.89
C LEU A 131 0.54 -5.55 2.77
N LEU A 132 0.09 -6.77 3.07
CA LEU A 132 -0.20 -7.78 2.04
C LEU A 132 -1.29 -7.30 1.07
N LEU A 133 -2.36 -6.68 1.59
CA LEU A 133 -3.44 -6.13 0.77
C LEU A 133 -2.97 -4.98 -0.14
N ALA A 134 -2.09 -4.10 0.36
CA ALA A 134 -1.46 -3.05 -0.45
C ALA A 134 -0.51 -3.62 -1.50
N ALA A 135 0.33 -4.58 -1.11
CA ALA A 135 1.27 -5.24 -2.01
C ALA A 135 0.54 -6.00 -3.13
N GLY A 136 -0.54 -6.74 -2.81
CA GLY A 136 -1.40 -7.42 -3.77
C GLY A 136 -2.09 -6.47 -4.75
N ALA A 137 -2.64 -5.37 -4.24
CA ALA A 137 -3.40 -4.42 -5.06
C ALA A 137 -2.53 -3.52 -5.95
N GLY A 138 -1.24 -3.33 -5.62
CA GLY A 138 -0.35 -2.43 -6.35
C GLY A 138 1.01 -3.05 -6.71
N ALA A 139 1.82 -3.40 -5.72
CA ALA A 139 3.23 -3.77 -5.93
C ALA A 139 3.44 -5.07 -6.73
N LEU A 140 2.55 -6.04 -6.58
CA LEU A 140 2.63 -7.31 -7.29
C LEU A 140 2.36 -7.13 -8.79
N VAL A 141 1.42 -6.26 -9.17
CA VAL A 141 0.94 -6.11 -10.57
C VAL A 141 1.55 -4.94 -11.32
N ASN A 142 2.19 -3.99 -10.63
CA ASN A 142 2.69 -2.76 -11.21
C ASN A 142 4.10 -2.94 -11.83
N SER A 143 4.16 -2.96 -13.17
CA SER A 143 5.41 -3.02 -13.93
C SER A 143 6.24 -1.72 -13.91
N ARG A 144 5.60 -0.57 -13.64
CA ARG A 144 6.27 0.71 -13.45
C ARG A 144 7.09 0.70 -12.15
N LEU A 145 6.61 0.08 -11.08
CA LEU A 145 7.37 -0.10 -9.84
C LEU A 145 8.67 -0.90 -10.06
N ASP A 146 8.63 -1.95 -10.88
CA ASP A 146 9.83 -2.74 -11.22
C ASP A 146 10.90 -1.92 -11.94
N ARG A 147 10.44 -1.03 -12.82
CA ARG A 147 11.33 -0.10 -13.53
C ARG A 147 11.88 0.96 -12.58
N ILE A 148 11.08 1.42 -11.62
CA ILE A 148 11.41 2.58 -10.78
C ILE A 148 12.27 2.24 -9.56
N LEU A 149 11.99 1.13 -8.91
CA LEU A 149 12.68 0.73 -7.70
C LEU A 149 13.64 -0.44 -7.93
N GLY A 150 13.53 -1.08 -9.09
CA GLY A 150 14.22 -2.31 -9.40
C GLY A 150 13.48 -3.53 -8.84
N MET A 151 13.31 -4.53 -9.69
CA MET A 151 12.67 -5.80 -9.31
C MET A 151 13.26 -6.45 -8.03
N PRO A 152 14.58 -6.46 -7.78
CA PRO A 152 15.12 -7.03 -6.55
C PRO A 152 14.64 -6.33 -5.27
N ALA A 153 14.49 -5.00 -5.31
CA ALA A 153 14.02 -4.24 -4.15
C ALA A 153 12.52 -4.47 -3.91
N VAL A 154 11.74 -4.61 -4.98
CA VAL A 154 10.31 -4.97 -4.89
C VAL A 154 10.16 -6.39 -4.30
N ILE A 155 10.96 -7.35 -4.74
CA ILE A 155 10.94 -8.73 -4.18
C ILE A 155 11.31 -8.70 -2.69
N ALA A 156 12.39 -8.01 -2.30
CA ALA A 156 12.79 -7.89 -0.91
C ALA A 156 11.70 -7.26 -0.03
N PHE A 157 10.98 -6.25 -0.54
CA PHE A 157 9.82 -5.69 0.14
C PHE A 157 8.70 -6.72 0.34
N LEU A 158 8.39 -7.52 -0.68
CA LEU A 158 7.37 -8.58 -0.55
C LEU A 158 7.78 -9.62 0.50
N ASP A 159 9.04 -10.03 0.52
CA ASP A 159 9.59 -10.96 1.52
C ASP A 159 9.51 -10.35 2.95
N ASP A 160 9.79 -9.06 3.09
CA ASP A 160 9.70 -8.35 4.37
C ASP A 160 8.25 -8.21 4.87
N VAL A 161 7.28 -8.04 3.96
CA VAL A 161 5.84 -8.06 4.28
C VAL A 161 5.45 -9.44 4.81
N GLU A 162 5.84 -10.51 4.13
CA GLU A 162 5.49 -11.89 4.49
C GLU A 162 6.12 -12.35 5.79
N SER A 163 7.37 -11.95 6.03
CA SER A 163 8.09 -12.25 7.27
C SER A 163 7.71 -11.34 8.43
N GLY A 164 6.86 -10.33 8.21
CA GLY A 164 6.39 -9.40 9.22
C GLY A 164 7.44 -8.38 9.68
N LYS A 165 8.55 -8.22 8.96
CA LYS A 165 9.65 -7.31 9.31
C LYS A 165 9.31 -5.82 9.16
N ILE A 166 8.29 -5.50 8.36
CA ILE A 166 7.87 -4.11 8.14
C ILE A 166 7.34 -3.46 9.43
N GLU A 167 6.65 -4.21 10.29
CA GLU A 167 6.15 -3.66 11.55
C GLU A 167 7.30 -3.28 12.51
N PRO A 168 8.26 -4.18 12.82
CA PRO A 168 9.47 -3.80 13.54
C PRO A 168 10.24 -2.64 12.90
N LEU A 169 10.32 -2.58 11.56
CA LEU A 169 10.94 -1.46 10.86
C LEU A 169 10.21 -0.14 11.12
N ARG A 170 8.87 -0.14 11.07
CA ARG A 170 8.07 1.05 11.42
C ARG A 170 8.30 1.48 12.86
N GLN A 171 8.40 0.52 13.79
CA GLN A 171 8.68 0.80 15.20
C GLN A 171 10.08 1.40 15.40
N SER A 172 11.10 0.85 14.72
CA SER A 172 12.48 1.34 14.83
C SER A 172 12.66 2.76 14.26
N CYS A 173 11.73 3.22 13.43
CA CYS A 173 11.70 4.60 12.93
C CYS A 173 11.16 5.61 13.95
N LEU A 174 10.44 5.15 14.99
CA LEU A 174 9.71 6.00 15.93
C LEU A 174 10.31 5.98 17.33
N TYR A 175 10.88 4.85 17.74
CA TYR A 175 11.33 4.64 19.11
C TYR A 175 12.84 4.43 19.15
N SER A 176 13.50 5.14 20.07
CA SER A 176 14.87 4.85 20.46
C SER A 176 14.93 3.50 21.16
N ASP A 177 16.07 2.83 21.04
CA ASP A 177 16.25 1.46 21.51
C ASP A 177 17.65 1.30 22.13
N ALA A 178 17.86 0.24 22.91
CA ALA A 178 19.14 -0.08 23.50
C ALA A 178 19.59 -1.47 23.06
N GLU A 179 20.70 -1.53 22.31
CA GLU A 179 21.23 -2.77 21.76
C GLU A 179 22.71 -2.90 22.14
N ASN A 180 23.11 -4.04 22.68
CA ASN A 180 24.48 -4.28 23.16
C ASN A 180 25.03 -3.20 24.12
N GLY A 181 24.15 -2.60 24.93
CA GLY A 181 24.51 -1.55 25.88
C GLY A 181 24.70 -0.16 25.27
N GLN A 182 24.36 0.02 23.98
CA GLN A 182 24.40 1.32 23.31
C GLN A 182 22.98 1.82 23.01
N LEU A 183 22.76 3.12 23.22
CA LEU A 183 21.55 3.82 22.80
C LEU A 183 21.59 3.99 21.28
N HIS A 184 20.52 3.59 20.60
CA HIS A 184 20.31 3.81 19.19
C HIS A 184 19.11 4.71 18.96
N LEU A 185 19.34 5.80 18.22
CA LEU A 185 18.29 6.70 17.78
C LEU A 185 17.79 6.30 16.38
N PRO A 186 16.50 6.52 16.06
CA PRO A 186 15.98 6.24 14.73
C PRO A 186 16.76 6.90 13.59
N SER A 187 17.27 8.12 13.82
CA SER A 187 18.09 8.86 12.85
C SER A 187 19.43 8.22 12.51
N GLU A 188 19.90 7.28 13.34
CA GLU A 188 21.17 6.57 13.14
C GLU A 188 20.95 5.24 12.40
N ARG A 189 19.75 4.65 12.55
CA ARG A 189 19.38 3.36 11.95
C ARG A 189 18.88 3.50 10.51
N ILE A 190 18.10 4.55 10.23
CA ILE A 190 17.42 4.71 8.95
C ILE A 190 18.22 5.58 7.98
N GLN A 191 18.62 4.97 6.87
CA GLN A 191 19.37 5.65 5.81
C GLN A 191 18.44 6.33 4.80
N ARG A 192 18.97 7.36 4.13
CA ARG A 192 18.27 8.11 3.07
C ARG A 192 17.69 7.20 1.99
N ASP A 193 18.47 6.24 1.51
CA ASP A 193 18.05 5.37 0.40
C ASP A 193 16.89 4.44 0.78
N GLN A 194 16.86 3.97 2.03
CA GLN A 194 15.75 3.16 2.52
C GLN A 194 14.48 4.00 2.65
N ALA A 195 14.59 5.20 3.24
CA ALA A 195 13.46 6.13 3.32
C ALA A 195 12.95 6.54 1.92
N ARG A 196 13.86 6.73 0.95
CA ARG A 196 13.53 7.05 -0.45
C ARG A 196 12.71 5.92 -1.06
N PHE A 197 13.18 4.68 -0.92
CA PHE A 197 12.49 3.50 -1.45
C PHE A 197 11.04 3.45 -0.95
N TYR A 198 10.82 3.57 0.37
CA TYR A 198 9.46 3.53 0.92
C TYR A 198 8.60 4.74 0.53
N ALA A 199 9.18 5.94 0.45
CA ALA A 199 8.44 7.14 0.04
C ALA A 199 7.95 7.06 -1.42
N VAL A 200 8.79 6.56 -2.33
CA VAL A 200 8.39 6.34 -3.73
C VAL A 200 7.43 5.17 -3.85
N LEU A 201 7.73 4.03 -3.20
CA LEU A 201 6.86 2.85 -3.19
C LEU A 201 5.44 3.18 -2.72
N SER A 202 5.32 3.88 -1.58
CA SER A 202 4.01 4.23 -1.03
C SER A 202 3.22 5.17 -1.93
N GLY A 203 3.89 6.13 -2.59
CA GLY A 203 3.25 7.03 -3.56
C GLY A 203 2.76 6.31 -4.82
N GLU A 204 3.59 5.44 -5.39
CA GLU A 204 3.21 4.64 -6.56
C GLU A 204 2.07 3.67 -6.24
N VAL A 205 2.14 2.95 -5.10
CA VAL A 205 1.05 2.04 -4.68
C VAL A 205 -0.23 2.81 -4.35
N LEU A 206 -0.12 4.00 -3.74
CA LEU A 206 -1.25 4.90 -3.54
C LEU A 206 -1.89 5.31 -4.87
N ALA A 207 -1.10 5.71 -5.86
CA ALA A 207 -1.62 6.10 -7.18
C ALA A 207 -2.36 4.95 -7.87
N GLU A 208 -1.80 3.74 -7.87
CA GLU A 208 -2.45 2.56 -8.47
C GLU A 208 -3.78 2.20 -7.80
N VAL A 209 -3.82 2.23 -6.47
CA VAL A 209 -4.98 1.77 -5.70
C VAL A 209 -6.06 2.84 -5.58
N ALA A 210 -5.67 4.11 -5.37
CA ALA A 210 -6.60 5.23 -5.17
C ALA A 210 -6.94 5.99 -6.47
N GLY A 211 -6.10 5.90 -7.50
CA GLY A 211 -6.35 6.49 -8.83
C GLY A 211 -7.40 5.74 -9.63
N PHE A 212 -8.60 5.59 -9.08
CA PHE A 212 -9.71 4.87 -9.72
C PHE A 212 -10.14 5.54 -11.03
N GLU A 213 -10.16 6.88 -11.04
CA GLU A 213 -10.40 7.67 -12.25
C GLU A 213 -9.06 8.01 -12.92
N PRO A 214 -8.99 7.96 -14.27
CA PRO A 214 -7.75 8.26 -14.99
C PRO A 214 -7.12 9.61 -14.59
N ALA A 215 -7.93 10.65 -14.43
CA ALA A 215 -7.47 11.98 -14.03
C ALA A 215 -6.85 12.00 -12.61
N GLU A 216 -7.40 11.21 -11.68
CA GLU A 216 -6.87 11.11 -10.32
C GLU A 216 -5.57 10.28 -10.30
N TRP A 217 -5.48 9.22 -11.11
CA TRP A 217 -4.23 8.49 -11.28
C TRP A 217 -3.13 9.40 -11.86
N GLU A 218 -3.45 10.14 -12.93
CA GLU A 218 -2.51 11.10 -13.56
C GLU A 218 -2.05 12.16 -12.55
N ARG A 219 -2.98 12.71 -11.76
CA ARG A 219 -2.66 13.67 -10.69
C ARG A 219 -1.70 13.06 -9.67
N LEU A 220 -1.97 11.86 -9.17
CA LEU A 220 -1.14 11.22 -8.15
C LEU A 220 0.24 10.85 -8.69
N ILE A 221 0.32 10.27 -9.88
CA ILE A 221 1.59 9.93 -10.53
C ILE A 221 2.43 11.18 -10.80
N ALA A 222 1.82 12.27 -11.29
CA ALA A 222 2.55 13.53 -11.53
C ALA A 222 3.20 14.05 -10.24
N ARG A 223 2.54 13.88 -9.09
CA ARG A 223 3.09 14.26 -7.79
C ARG A 223 4.24 13.36 -7.36
N VAL A 224 4.12 12.04 -7.56
CA VAL A 224 5.21 11.10 -7.30
C VAL A 224 6.43 11.47 -8.14
N GLN A 225 6.24 11.69 -9.45
CA GLN A 225 7.32 12.09 -10.35
C GLN A 225 7.96 13.41 -9.96
N GLU A 226 7.18 14.38 -9.48
CA GLU A 226 7.71 15.64 -8.97
C GLU A 226 8.57 15.43 -7.72
N PHE A 227 8.13 14.59 -6.77
CA PHE A 227 8.93 14.22 -5.62
C PHE A 227 10.22 13.49 -6.02
N GLU A 228 10.14 12.54 -6.95
CA GLU A 228 11.30 11.83 -7.50
C GLU A 228 12.34 12.80 -8.08
N LYS A 229 11.89 13.79 -8.88
CA LYS A 229 12.77 14.85 -9.41
C LYS A 229 13.45 15.64 -8.30
N GLN A 230 12.71 16.05 -7.28
CA GLN A 230 13.24 16.85 -6.17
C GLN A 230 14.33 16.12 -5.37
N ILE A 231 14.25 14.79 -5.29
CA ILE A 231 15.24 13.98 -4.55
C ILE A 231 16.41 13.51 -5.43
N GLY A 232 16.47 13.95 -6.69
CA GLY A 232 17.53 13.63 -7.65
C GLY A 232 17.37 12.26 -8.32
N HIS A 233 16.14 11.73 -8.36
CA HIS A 233 15.79 10.48 -9.04
C HIS A 233 14.94 10.84 -10.26
N ALA A 234 15.52 10.93 -11.44
CA ALA A 234 14.77 11.17 -12.67
C ALA A 234 14.75 9.89 -13.51
N TYR A 235 13.56 9.38 -13.81
CA TYR A 235 13.37 8.45 -14.92
C TYR A 235 13.13 9.27 -16.19
N GLU A 236 14.05 9.17 -17.15
CA GLU A 236 13.77 9.42 -18.57
C GLU A 236 13.01 8.22 -19.17
#